data_AF-A0A966XQ06-F1
#
_entry.id   AF-A0A966XQ06-F1
#
_cell.length_a   1.000
_cell.length_b   1.000
_cell.length_c   1.000
_cell.angle_alpha   90.00
_cell.angle_beta   90.00
_cell.angle_gamma   90.00
#
_symmetry.space_group_name_H-M   'P 1'
#
loop_
_entity.id
_entity.type
_entity.pdbx_description
1 polymer ?
#
loop_
_entity_poly.entity_id
_entity_poly.type
_entity_poly.pdbx_seq_one_letter_code
_entity_poly.pdbx_strand_id
1 'polypeptide(L)'
;FNIEPHLTKEQIALLESYSWPFEYLELNSVIKNFNSTNELVLGLSESQLLSDELSLTNDILGLNYKKAKEVFEYVYFKHHLKNSNEIISRLAGRIDVERTYLYRKLKKLNIQ
;
A
#
# COMPACT_ATOMS: atom_id res chain seq x y z
N PHE A 1 -2.56 10.66 19.26
CA PHE A 1 -1.37 10.05 18.63
C PHE A 1 -1.56 10.20 17.12
N ASN A 2 -1.41 11.39 16.52
CA ASN A 2 -0.18 12.16 16.31
C ASN A 2 0.98 11.28 15.86
N ILE A 3 1.15 11.12 14.54
CA ILE A 3 2.45 11.06 13.87
C ILE A 3 2.22 11.61 12.45
N GLU A 4 2.23 12.94 12.30
CA GLU A 4 2.71 13.49 11.03
C GLU A 4 4.13 12.97 10.88
N PRO A 5 4.46 12.22 9.81
CA PRO A 5 5.81 11.73 9.64
C PRO A 5 6.67 12.96 9.36
N HIS A 6 7.40 13.45 10.37
CA HIS A 6 8.37 14.54 10.24
C HIS A 6 9.59 14.02 9.47
N LEU A 7 9.40 13.65 8.20
CA LEU A 7 10.51 13.53 7.29
C LEU A 7 11.08 14.94 7.09
N THR A 8 12.36 15.11 7.37
CA THR A 8 13.04 16.36 7.07
C THR A 8 13.08 16.56 5.54
N LYS A 9 13.21 17.81 5.09
CA LYS A 9 13.29 18.10 3.65
C LYS A 9 14.46 17.37 2.97
N GLU A 10 15.54 17.12 3.70
CA GLU A 10 16.68 16.33 3.23
C GLU A 10 16.33 14.86 3.02
N GLN A 11 15.55 14.29 3.94
CA GLN A 11 15.05 12.92 3.85
C GLN A 11 14.11 12.73 2.66
N ILE A 12 13.23 13.70 2.39
CA ILE A 12 12.35 13.68 1.22
C ILE A 12 13.16 13.76 -0.08
N ALA A 13 14.12 14.68 -0.16
CA ALA A 13 14.99 14.81 -1.33
C ALA A 13 15.80 13.53 -1.60
N LEU A 14 16.24 12.84 -0.54
CA LEU A 14 16.93 11.56 -0.66
C LEU A 14 16.01 10.48 -1.27
N LEU A 15 14.77 10.38 -0.79
CA LEU A 15 13.75 9.46 -1.31
C LEU A 15 13.37 9.76 -2.77
N GLU A 16 13.32 11.03 -3.16
CA GLU A 16 13.04 11.46 -4.53
C GLU A 16 14.20 11.15 -5.49
N SER A 17 15.45 11.21 -5.00
CA SER A 17 16.66 10.95 -5.79
C SER A 17 17.02 9.47 -5.93
N TYR A 18 16.48 8.61 -5.06
CA TYR A 18 16.80 7.19 -5.05
C TYR A 18 16.09 6.47 -6.20
N SER A 19 16.83 5.66 -6.94
CA SER A 19 16.22 4.72 -7.89
C SER A 19 15.58 3.62 -7.06
N TRP A 20 14.26 3.46 -7.15
CA TRP A 20 13.48 2.46 -6.41
C TRP A 20 13.46 1.12 -7.15
N PRO A 21 14.44 0.21 -6.97
CA PRO A 21 14.54 -1.04 -7.74
C PRO A 21 13.35 -1.97 -7.56
N PHE A 22 12.72 -1.95 -6.37
CA PHE A 22 11.56 -2.79 -6.05
C PHE A 22 10.26 -1.98 -5.90
N GLU A 23 10.15 -0.89 -6.67
CA GLU A 23 8.98 -0.02 -6.73
C GLU A 23 8.49 0.45 -5.35
N TYR A 24 7.17 0.36 -5.08
CA TYR A 24 6.54 0.84 -3.86
C TYR A 24 6.77 -0.07 -2.64
N LEU A 25 7.26 -1.29 -2.84
CA LEU A 25 7.48 -2.26 -1.76
C LEU A 25 8.67 -1.86 -0.90
N GLU A 26 9.76 -1.43 -1.53
CA GLU A 26 10.91 -0.89 -0.83
C GLU A 26 10.55 0.42 -0.12
N LEU A 27 9.84 1.33 -0.80
CA LEU A 27 9.38 2.57 -0.19
C LEU A 27 8.49 2.34 1.04
N ASN A 28 7.54 1.40 0.96
CA ASN A 28 6.68 1.07 2.11
C ASN A 28 7.48 0.50 3.28
N SER A 29 8.46 -0.35 3.01
CA SER A 29 9.30 -0.95 4.04
C SER A 29 10.19 0.11 4.69
N VAL A 30 10.74 1.03 3.90
CA VAL A 30 11.50 2.20 4.38
C VAL A 30 10.64 3.08 5.27
N ILE A 31 9.40 3.41 4.85
CA ILE A 31 8.48 4.23 5.62
C ILE A 31 8.03 3.52 6.91
N LYS A 32 7.77 2.21 6.85
CA LYS A 32 7.40 1.40 8.02
C LYS A 32 8.54 1.36 9.04
N ASN A 33 9.77 1.16 8.58
CA ASN A 33 10.97 1.21 9.41
C ASN A 33 11.16 2.59 10.00
N PHE A 34 10.99 3.66 9.20
CA PHE A 34 11.05 5.03 9.69
C PHE A 34 10.01 5.30 10.78
N ASN A 35 8.76 4.87 10.61
CA ASN A 35 7.74 5.05 11.65
C ASN A 35 8.05 4.27 12.94
N SER A 36 8.84 3.20 12.86
CA SER A 36 9.15 2.32 14.00
C SER A 36 10.46 2.68 14.71
N THR A 37 11.46 3.12 13.94
CA THR A 37 12.85 3.33 14.39
C THR A 37 13.33 4.77 14.20
N ASN A 38 12.56 5.59 13.47
CA ASN A 38 12.90 6.95 13.04
C ASN A 38 14.19 7.03 12.18
N GLU A 39 14.65 5.89 11.65
CA GLU A 39 15.81 5.77 10.78
C GLU A 39 15.38 5.44 9.34
N LEU A 40 16.06 6.02 8.34
CA LEU A 40 15.87 5.69 6.94
C LEU A 40 16.86 4.61 6.51
N VAL A 41 16.36 3.40 6.31
CA VAL A 41 17.13 2.27 5.79
C VAL A 41 16.78 2.09 4.32
N LEU A 42 17.69 2.49 3.42
CA LEU A 42 17.58 2.31 1.97
C LEU A 42 18.38 1.07 1.52
N GLY A 43 18.02 0.46 0.39
CA GLY A 43 18.75 -0.69 -0.15
C GLY A 43 18.42 -1.99 0.57
N LEU A 44 17.14 -2.18 0.89
CA LEU A 44 16.67 -3.42 1.50
C LEU A 44 16.82 -4.57 0.49
N SER A 45 17.35 -5.69 0.95
CA SER A 45 17.43 -6.90 0.14
C SER A 45 16.04 -7.48 -0.15
N GLU A 46 15.88 -8.16 -1.27
CA GLU A 46 14.62 -8.83 -1.64
C GLU A 46 14.12 -9.77 -0.52
N SER A 47 15.01 -10.50 0.16
CA SER A 47 14.67 -11.34 1.31
C SER A 47 14.10 -10.56 2.50
N GLN A 48 14.57 -9.34 2.75
CA GLN A 48 14.04 -8.48 3.82
C GLN A 48 12.65 -7.96 3.45
N LEU A 49 12.45 -7.55 2.19
CA LEU A 49 11.14 -7.11 1.68
C LEU A 49 10.10 -8.23 1.76
N LEU A 50 10.48 -9.45 1.37
CA LEU A 50 9.61 -10.64 1.46
C LEU A 50 9.27 -11.00 2.91
N SER A 51 10.21 -10.84 3.85
CA SER A 51 9.95 -11.10 5.26
C SER A 51 8.94 -10.10 5.85
N ASP A 52 9.03 -8.83 5.45
CA ASP A 52 8.09 -7.79 5.84
C ASP A 52 6.70 -8.03 5.22
N GLU A 53 6.65 -8.49 3.98
CA GLU A 53 5.43 -8.88 3.30
C GLU A 53 4.76 -10.07 4.00
N LEU A 54 5.53 -11.09 4.38
CA LEU A 54 5.05 -12.23 5.15
C LEU A 54 4.52 -11.79 6.53
N SER A 55 5.18 -10.85 7.20
CA SER A 55 4.68 -10.26 8.45
C SER A 55 3.33 -9.57 8.25
N LEU A 56 3.18 -8.78 7.18
CA LEU A 56 1.91 -8.14 6.83
C LEU A 56 0.82 -9.18 6.53
N THR A 57 1.15 -10.27 5.85
CA THR A 57 0.18 -11.35 5.59
C THR A 57 -0.23 -12.08 6.88
N ASN A 58 0.69 -12.32 7.80
CA ASN A 58 0.39 -12.94 9.09
C ASN A 58 -0.52 -12.04 9.94
N ASP A 59 -0.28 -10.73 9.93
CA ASP A 59 -1.18 -9.76 10.56
C ASP A 59 -2.58 -9.78 9.94
N ILE A 60 -2.69 -9.92 8.61
CA ILE A 60 -3.98 -10.03 7.91
C ILE A 60 -4.69 -11.34 8.25
N LEU A 61 -3.97 -12.45 8.35
CA LEU A 61 -4.52 -13.77 8.71
C LEU A 61 -4.94 -13.84 10.19
N GLY A 62 -4.41 -12.96 11.04
CA GLY A 62 -4.88 -12.76 12.40
C GLY A 62 -6.21 -11.99 12.50
N LEU A 63 -6.67 -11.36 11.41
CA LEU A 63 -7.94 -10.64 11.38
C LEU A 63 -9.12 -11.59 11.15
N ASN A 64 -10.30 -11.17 11.59
CA ASN A 64 -11.53 -11.87 11.21
C ASN A 64 -11.75 -11.78 9.68
N TYR A 65 -12.46 -12.78 9.13
CA TYR A 65 -12.68 -12.89 7.68
C TYR A 65 -13.20 -11.59 7.03
N LYS A 66 -14.06 -10.84 7.73
CA LYS A 66 -14.60 -9.58 7.22
C LYS A 66 -13.52 -8.52 7.05
N LYS A 67 -12.67 -8.33 8.06
CA LYS A 67 -11.56 -7.37 8.04
C LYS A 67 -10.45 -7.80 7.08
N ALA A 68 -10.10 -9.09 7.06
CA ALA A 68 -9.12 -9.62 6.10
C ALA A 68 -9.57 -9.38 4.65
N LYS A 69 -10.87 -9.62 4.37
CA LYS A 69 -11.48 -9.32 3.07
C LYS A 69 -11.45 -7.82 2.74
N GLU A 70 -11.74 -6.95 3.70
CA GLU A 70 -11.67 -5.50 3.51
C GLU A 70 -10.23 -5.03 3.18
N VAL A 71 -9.22 -5.57 3.85
CA VAL A 71 -7.80 -5.28 3.57
C VAL A 71 -7.39 -5.78 2.18
N PHE A 72 -7.74 -7.02 1.83
CA PHE A 72 -7.47 -7.56 0.49
C PHE A 72 -8.12 -6.70 -0.61
N GLU A 73 -9.39 -6.37 -0.46
CA GLU A 73 -10.13 -5.55 -1.42
C GLU A 73 -9.49 -4.16 -1.55
N TYR A 74 -9.06 -3.56 -0.44
CA TYR A 74 -8.36 -2.27 -0.45
C TYR A 74 -7.06 -2.33 -1.27
N VAL A 75 -6.21 -3.32 -0.99
CA VAL A 75 -4.92 -3.50 -1.69
C VAL A 75 -5.14 -3.80 -3.17
N TYR A 76 -6.07 -4.70 -3.50
CA TYR A 76 -6.40 -5.08 -4.87
C TYR A 76 -6.88 -3.87 -5.68
N PHE A 77 -7.83 -3.10 -5.15
CA PHE A 77 -8.33 -1.91 -5.84
C PHE A 77 -7.26 -0.82 -5.96
N LYS A 78 -6.49 -0.56 -4.91
CA LYS A 78 -5.41 0.43 -4.93
C LYS A 78 -4.35 0.08 -5.97
N HIS A 79 -3.95 -1.18 -6.05
CA HIS A 79 -2.97 -1.66 -7.04
C HIS A 79 -3.47 -1.45 -8.48
N HIS A 80 -4.71 -1.83 -8.76
CA HIS A 80 -5.27 -1.67 -10.10
C HIS A 80 -5.57 -0.21 -10.48
N LEU A 81 -5.88 0.65 -9.51
CA LEU A 81 -6.08 2.09 -9.73
C LEU A 81 -4.76 2.85 -9.95
N LYS A 82 -3.65 2.38 -9.38
CA LYS A 82 -2.33 3.04 -9.50
C LYS A 82 -1.71 2.89 -10.89
N ASN A 83 -1.96 1.76 -11.55
CA ASN A 83 -1.27 1.41 -12.80
C ASN A 83 -2.02 1.83 -14.06
N SER A 84 -3.16 2.51 -13.96
CA SER A 84 -3.92 2.80 -15.16
C SER A 84 -4.86 4.00 -15.05
N ASN A 85 -4.92 4.77 -16.15
CA ASN A 85 -6.07 5.55 -16.61
C ASN A 85 -7.36 4.69 -16.77
N GLU A 86 -7.45 3.50 -16.16
CA GLU A 86 -8.66 2.68 -16.14
C GLU A 86 -9.67 3.32 -15.21
N ILE A 87 -10.51 4.16 -15.83
CA ILE A 87 -11.79 4.61 -15.29
C ILE A 87 -12.46 3.39 -14.64
N ILE A 88 -12.88 3.52 -13.37
CA ILE A 88 -13.58 2.55 -12.51
C ILE A 88 -14.55 1.61 -13.27
N SER A 89 -15.14 2.09 -14.36
CA SER A 89 -15.92 1.32 -15.34
C SER A 89 -15.23 0.09 -15.94
N ARG A 90 -13.93 0.15 -16.28
CA ARG A 90 -13.17 -0.97 -16.84
C ARG A 90 -12.88 -2.02 -15.77
N LEU A 91 -12.57 -1.57 -14.55
CA LEU A 91 -12.35 -2.47 -13.43
C LEU A 91 -13.63 -3.20 -13.01
N ALA A 92 -14.76 -2.50 -12.97
CA ALA A 92 -16.08 -3.06 -12.73
C ALA A 92 -16.44 -4.17 -13.74
N GLY A 93 -16.14 -3.95 -15.03
CA GLY A 93 -16.34 -4.96 -16.07
C GLY A 93 -15.40 -6.17 -15.95
N ARG A 94 -14.17 -6.00 -15.44
CA ARG A 94 -13.21 -7.10 -15.26
C ARG A 94 -13.59 -8.02 -14.10
N ILE A 95 -14.11 -7.46 -13.01
CA ILE A 95 -14.51 -8.22 -11.82
C ILE A 95 -16.00 -8.61 -11.84
N ASP A 96 -16.68 -8.37 -12.96
CA ASP A 96 -18.11 -8.65 -13.19
C ASP A 96 -19.03 -8.11 -12.07
N VAL A 97 -18.81 -6.84 -11.68
CA VAL A 97 -19.67 -6.15 -10.72
C VAL A 97 -20.18 -4.84 -11.28
N GLU A 98 -21.34 -4.39 -10.80
CA GLU A 98 -21.86 -3.09 -11.16
C GLU A 98 -20.92 -1.95 -10.73
N ARG A 99 -20.79 -0.96 -11.62
CA ARG A 99 -20.02 0.27 -11.40
C ARG A 99 -20.47 1.01 -10.14
N THR A 100 -21.78 1.07 -9.88
CA THR A 100 -22.38 1.72 -8.70
C THR A 100 -22.02 0.98 -7.42
N TYR A 101 -22.03 -0.36 -7.46
CA TYR A 101 -21.62 -1.18 -6.33
C TYR A 101 -20.13 -0.96 -6.01
N LEU A 102 -19.28 -0.95 -7.04
CA LEU A 102 -17.85 -0.69 -6.91
C LEU A 102 -17.58 0.72 -6.35
N TYR A 103 -18.30 1.75 -6.80
CA TYR A 103 -18.20 3.11 -6.26
C TYR A 103 -18.52 3.16 -4.76
N ARG A 104 -19.62 2.50 -4.35
CA ARG A 104 -20.01 2.43 -2.94
C ARG A 104 -19.01 1.62 -2.12
N LYS A 105 -18.39 0.60 -2.72
CA LYS A 105 -17.34 -0.24 -2.11
C LYS A 105 -16.07 0.58 -1.87
N LEU A 106 -15.59 1.30 -2.88
CA LEU A 106 -14.42 2.18 -2.79
C LEU A 106 -14.62 3.28 -1.75
N LYS A 107 -15.80 3.92 -1.76
CA LYS A 107 -16.16 4.94 -0.75
C LYS A 107 -16.18 4.39 0.68
N LYS A 108 -16.62 3.14 0.88
CA LYS A 108 -16.57 2.47 2.19
C LYS A 108 -15.14 2.11 2.62
N LEU A 109 -14.25 1.86 1.67
CA LEU A 109 -12.84 1.52 1.91
C LEU A 109 -11.93 2.76 2.03
N ASN A 110 -12.50 3.98 2.01
CA ASN A 110 -11.76 5.25 2.01
C ASN A 110 -10.69 5.35 0.90
N ILE A 111 -10.95 4.74 -0.26
CA ILE A 111 -10.13 4.91 -1.46
C ILE A 111 -10.78 6.04 -2.27
N GLN A 112 -10.08 7.16 -2.41
CA GLN A 112 -10.56 8.40 -3.05
C GLN A 112 -9.70 8.74 -4.26
#